data_AF-A0A938JBL9-F1
#
_entry.id   AF-A0A938JBL9-F1
#
_cell.length_a   1.000
_cell.length_b   1.000
_cell.length_c   1.000
_cell.angle_alpha   90.00
_cell.angle_beta   90.00
_cell.angle_gamma   90.00
#
_symmetry.space_group_name_H-M   'P 1'
#
loop_
_entity.id
_entity.type
_entity.pdbx_description
1 polymer ?
#
loop_
_entity_poly.entity_id
_entity_poly.type
_entity_poly.pdbx_seq_one_letter_code
_entity_poly.pdbx_strand_id
1 'polypeptide(L)'
;MSEPLDIPWIRPELAKPSPYRWQEGVPAGDVARFDLNTLPLNPSWWPGIARTIAAQSVSSYPEADYADLKRAIAAYVGLTPDHVVPTAGGDEAILLTAWIALGRGDRAVVPRPTYQLHATGARMAGAEVDLVDPLPGGGLRLDLDEVERRAEGARLVWLCSPNNPTGEEVPAERIRAIAARCPGVVAVDQAYLEFGGAQDHSGLLDDCPNLVIVRTFSKGWGLGALRAGYAIANPGIAGSIDALRPPGSLSTGSALGAELALRHVDVMRRDTAAYRAERERLAAGVRELGLEVVGEAANFVLARTPWQGDDAFAQLAARGLVVRTFGHEPLLADCIRACVSVPADNDRLLAGLAELLGRPAPAPHDPAVGAATFGRGALIERTTKETAIRLQATLDGGGQALVATGIGFLDHMLTALGHHSLMDLDLACTGDTHIDPHHTVEDCGIVLGQAIDAALGDRVGIQRFGDASAPLDEALGRAVVDFSGRGSSTVRIAFTADRIGELPTSLVAHLIDCIAVNARATIHVEASGEDDHHVAEAAFKALARALRAAWSIDPRRAGAIASTKGSL
;
A
#
# COMPACT_ATOMS: atom_id res chain seq x y z
N MET A 1 32.86 7.99 6.84
CA MET A 1 33.02 6.90 5.85
C MET A 1 33.97 5.87 6.43
N SER A 2 33.51 4.65 6.71
CA SER A 2 34.38 3.53 7.05
C SER A 2 35.27 3.19 5.86
N GLU A 3 36.56 2.91 6.07
CA GLU A 3 37.45 2.37 5.02
C GLU A 3 36.82 1.12 4.36
N PRO A 4 37.06 0.87 3.06
CA PRO A 4 36.63 -0.36 2.42
C PRO A 4 37.25 -1.54 3.18
N LEU A 5 36.42 -2.52 3.55
CA LEU A 5 36.93 -3.76 4.14
C LEU A 5 37.76 -4.48 3.08
N ASP A 6 39.09 -4.40 3.18
CA ASP A 6 40.02 -5.14 2.33
C ASP A 6 40.00 -6.62 2.72
N ILE A 7 39.02 -7.34 2.18
CA ILE A 7 38.87 -8.78 2.35
C ILE A 7 39.39 -9.41 1.05
N PRO A 8 40.59 -10.06 1.04
CA PRO A 8 41.29 -10.46 -0.19
C PRO A 8 40.53 -11.40 -1.14
N TRP A 9 39.46 -12.01 -0.65
CA TRP A 9 38.65 -13.02 -1.34
C TRP A 9 37.32 -12.43 -1.87
N ILE A 10 37.03 -11.17 -1.54
CA ILE A 10 35.85 -10.44 -1.98
C ILE A 10 36.30 -9.42 -3.01
N ARG A 11 35.61 -9.38 -4.16
CA ARG A 11 35.81 -8.36 -5.18
C ARG A 11 35.72 -6.97 -4.52
N PRO A 12 36.77 -6.13 -4.54
CA PRO A 12 36.79 -4.84 -3.85
C PRO A 12 35.60 -3.94 -4.21
N GLU A 13 35.12 -4.03 -5.45
CA GLU A 13 33.94 -3.32 -5.96
C GLU A 13 32.60 -3.81 -5.38
N LEU A 14 32.57 -4.94 -4.65
CA LEU A 14 31.40 -5.51 -3.98
C LEU A 14 31.45 -5.38 -2.45
N ALA A 15 32.55 -4.88 -1.89
CA ALA A 15 32.67 -4.63 -0.46
C ALA A 15 31.78 -3.43 -0.04
N LYS A 16 30.58 -3.71 0.49
CA LYS A 16 29.67 -2.68 1.01
C LYS A 16 29.95 -2.39 2.49
N PRO A 17 29.83 -1.13 2.94
CA PRO A 17 29.83 -0.82 4.36
C PRO A 17 28.62 -1.46 5.08
N SER A 18 28.76 -1.60 6.39
CA SER A 18 27.85 -2.26 7.33
C SER A 18 26.37 -1.87 7.13
N PRO A 19 25.42 -2.82 7.28
CA PRO A 19 23.99 -2.52 7.16
C PRO A 19 23.53 -1.46 8.17
N TYR A 20 22.59 -0.64 7.74
CA TYR A 20 21.90 0.34 8.58
C TYR A 20 21.30 -0.33 9.81
N ARG A 21 21.60 0.19 11.00
CA ARG A 21 21.05 -0.31 12.27
C ARG A 21 19.99 0.68 12.75
N TRP A 22 18.79 0.17 13.03
CA TRP A 22 17.69 0.94 13.60
C TRP A 22 18.07 1.45 15.00
N GLN A 23 17.76 2.71 15.30
CA GLN A 23 17.82 3.24 16.66
C GLN A 23 16.48 2.96 17.36
N GLU A 24 16.55 2.32 18.52
CA GLU A 24 15.41 2.04 19.40
C GLU A 24 14.98 3.31 20.16
N GLY A 25 13.67 3.46 20.43
CA GLY A 25 13.19 4.51 21.34
C GLY A 25 11.71 4.92 21.23
N VAL A 26 11.03 4.62 20.11
CA VAL A 26 9.60 4.93 19.91
C VAL A 26 8.78 3.62 19.89
N PRO A 27 7.66 3.52 20.64
CA PRO A 27 6.77 2.37 20.56
C PRO A 27 6.29 2.12 19.13
N ALA A 28 6.28 0.86 18.67
CA ALA A 28 5.97 0.52 17.27
C ALA A 28 4.59 1.02 16.79
N GLY A 29 3.62 1.16 17.69
CA GLY A 29 2.28 1.67 17.37
C GLY A 29 2.23 3.16 17.01
N ASP A 30 3.23 3.94 17.45
CA ASP A 30 3.29 5.39 17.23
C ASP A 30 4.12 5.76 16.00
N VAL A 31 4.67 4.77 15.28
CA VAL A 31 5.56 5.01 14.13
C VAL A 31 4.77 5.05 12.82
N ALA A 32 4.82 6.20 12.13
CA ALA A 32 4.36 6.35 10.75
C ALA A 32 5.55 6.24 9.79
N ARG A 33 5.44 5.37 8.78
CA ARG A 33 6.53 5.05 7.85
C ARG A 33 6.27 5.56 6.44
N PHE A 34 7.26 6.29 5.92
CA PHE A 34 7.24 6.92 4.60
C PHE A 34 8.46 6.51 3.75
N ASP A 35 9.33 5.63 4.24
CA ASP A 35 10.68 5.43 3.68
C ASP A 35 10.77 4.34 2.58
N LEU A 36 9.81 3.42 2.50
CA LEU A 36 9.90 2.22 1.63
C LEU A 36 9.17 2.31 0.29
N ASN A 37 8.41 3.39 0.06
CA ASN A 37 7.50 3.49 -1.09
C ASN A 37 6.56 2.27 -1.20
N THR A 38 5.99 1.82 -0.09
CA THR A 38 5.02 0.71 -0.03
C THR A 38 3.63 1.26 0.28
N LEU A 39 2.58 0.57 -0.14
CA LEU A 39 1.24 0.93 0.32
C LEU A 39 1.14 0.68 1.83
N PRO A 40 0.56 1.60 2.62
CA PRO A 40 0.39 1.45 4.07
C PRO A 40 -0.61 0.35 4.43
N LEU A 41 -1.61 0.08 3.57
CA LEU A 41 -2.66 -0.91 3.81
C LEU A 41 -2.57 -2.09 2.84
N ASN A 42 -2.99 -3.27 3.31
CA ASN A 42 -3.18 -4.42 2.43
C ASN A 42 -4.30 -4.12 1.41
N PRO A 43 -4.15 -4.56 0.15
CA PRO A 43 -5.24 -4.48 -0.81
C PRO A 43 -6.47 -5.26 -0.33
N SER A 44 -7.68 -4.75 -0.58
CA SER A 44 -8.96 -5.42 -0.21
C SER A 44 -9.06 -6.88 -0.64
N TRP A 45 -8.45 -7.24 -1.77
CA TRP A 45 -8.50 -8.59 -2.32
C TRP A 45 -7.48 -9.55 -1.69
N TRP A 46 -6.54 -9.04 -0.88
CA TRP A 46 -5.45 -9.84 -0.30
C TRP A 46 -5.92 -11.06 0.51
N PRO A 47 -6.94 -10.97 1.40
CA PRO A 47 -7.35 -12.13 2.20
C PRO A 47 -7.81 -13.33 1.36
N GLY A 48 -8.44 -13.09 0.20
CA GLY A 48 -8.83 -14.15 -0.73
C GLY A 48 -7.64 -14.86 -1.36
N ILE A 49 -6.64 -14.09 -1.78
CA ILE A 49 -5.38 -14.61 -2.32
C ILE A 49 -4.60 -15.37 -1.25
N ALA A 50 -4.47 -14.80 -0.05
CA ALA A 50 -3.75 -15.41 1.07
C ALA A 50 -4.32 -16.80 1.43
N ARG A 51 -5.65 -16.95 1.47
CA ARG A 51 -6.30 -18.26 1.66
C ARG A 51 -5.96 -19.25 0.55
N THR A 52 -5.92 -18.78 -0.69
CA THR A 52 -5.59 -19.64 -1.85
C THR A 52 -4.13 -20.08 -1.82
N ILE A 53 -3.21 -19.19 -1.43
CA ILE A 53 -1.79 -19.50 -1.20
C ILE A 53 -1.63 -20.50 -0.05
N ALA A 54 -2.32 -20.30 1.07
CA ALA A 54 -2.25 -21.19 2.23
C ALA A 54 -2.74 -22.61 1.94
N ALA A 55 -3.59 -22.79 0.92
CA ALA A 55 -4.05 -24.09 0.47
C ALA A 55 -3.05 -24.84 -0.43
N GLN A 56 -1.95 -24.20 -0.85
CA GLN A 56 -0.95 -24.82 -1.72
C GLN A 56 0.00 -25.74 -0.95
N SER A 57 0.53 -26.75 -1.64
CA SER A 57 1.63 -27.56 -1.10
C SER A 57 2.90 -26.73 -0.98
N VAL A 58 3.43 -26.61 0.23
CA VAL A 58 4.71 -25.94 0.50
C VAL A 58 5.92 -26.86 0.33
N SER A 59 5.69 -28.17 0.15
CA SER A 59 6.77 -29.16 -0.03
C SER A 59 7.14 -29.38 -1.50
N SER A 60 6.40 -28.81 -2.44
CA SER A 60 6.59 -28.98 -3.88
C SER A 60 7.22 -27.74 -4.49
N TYR A 61 8.12 -27.93 -5.45
CA TYR A 61 8.67 -26.82 -6.24
C TYR A 61 7.59 -26.22 -7.16
N PRO A 62 7.67 -24.91 -7.47
CA PRO A 62 6.80 -24.28 -8.45
C PRO A 62 7.10 -24.81 -9.86
N GLU A 63 6.12 -24.67 -10.76
CA GLU A 63 6.35 -24.87 -12.20
C GLU A 63 7.38 -23.84 -12.69
N ALA A 64 8.47 -24.32 -13.29
CA ALA A 64 9.64 -23.48 -13.59
C ALA A 64 9.41 -22.45 -14.72
N ASP A 65 8.41 -22.69 -15.58
CA ASP A 65 8.07 -21.85 -16.73
C ASP A 65 7.08 -20.73 -16.41
N TYR A 66 6.41 -20.82 -15.25
CA TYR A 66 5.37 -19.90 -14.76
C TYR A 66 4.30 -19.58 -15.81
N ALA A 67 3.84 -20.60 -16.55
CA ALA A 67 2.98 -20.41 -17.73
C ALA A 67 1.69 -19.61 -17.44
N ASP A 68 1.02 -19.87 -16.32
CA ASP A 68 -0.19 -19.12 -15.91
C ASP A 68 0.09 -17.65 -15.62
N LEU A 69 1.14 -17.37 -14.85
CA LEU A 69 1.56 -16.01 -14.53
C LEU A 69 1.96 -15.24 -15.80
N LYS A 70 2.70 -15.88 -16.72
CA LYS A 70 3.06 -15.27 -18.01
C LYS A 70 1.81 -14.90 -18.82
N ARG A 71 0.81 -15.79 -18.89
CA ARG A 71 -0.47 -15.51 -19.56
C ARG A 71 -1.22 -14.35 -18.91
N ALA A 72 -1.30 -14.32 -17.58
CA ALA A 72 -1.99 -13.26 -16.86
C ALA A 72 -1.31 -11.90 -17.08
N ILE A 73 0.03 -11.84 -16.98
CA ILE A 73 0.79 -10.61 -17.23
C ILE A 73 0.61 -10.16 -18.69
N ALA A 74 0.77 -11.08 -19.64
CA ALA A 74 0.62 -10.81 -21.06
C ALA A 74 -0.76 -10.20 -21.38
N ALA A 75 -1.83 -10.75 -20.81
CA ALA A 75 -3.17 -10.20 -20.93
C ALA A 75 -3.31 -8.81 -20.32
N TYR A 76 -2.65 -8.53 -19.18
CA TYR A 76 -2.66 -7.21 -18.53
C TYR A 76 -1.95 -6.14 -19.37
N VAL A 77 -0.78 -6.47 -19.93
CA VAL A 77 0.03 -5.50 -20.71
C VAL A 77 -0.37 -5.42 -22.19
N GLY A 78 -1.20 -6.36 -22.68
CA GLY A 78 -1.62 -6.40 -24.08
C GLY A 78 -0.56 -7.01 -25.03
N LEU A 79 0.24 -7.97 -24.54
CA LEU A 79 1.28 -8.68 -25.29
C LEU A 79 1.01 -10.18 -25.32
N THR A 80 1.89 -10.95 -25.95
CA THR A 80 1.89 -12.43 -25.90
C THR A 80 2.84 -12.96 -24.82
N PRO A 81 2.63 -14.17 -24.27
CA PRO A 81 3.41 -14.70 -23.14
C PRO A 81 4.92 -14.83 -23.36
N ASP A 82 5.37 -14.91 -24.62
CA ASP A 82 6.78 -14.95 -25.02
C ASP A 82 7.52 -13.62 -24.85
N HIS A 83 6.80 -12.52 -24.64
CA HIS A 83 7.38 -11.22 -24.28
C HIS A 83 7.65 -11.10 -22.78
N VAL A 84 7.12 -12.01 -21.95
CA VAL A 84 7.04 -11.84 -20.50
C VAL A 84 8.03 -12.74 -19.78
N VAL A 85 8.78 -12.16 -18.86
CA VAL A 85 9.69 -12.88 -17.96
C VAL A 85 9.31 -12.58 -16.50
N PRO A 86 8.66 -13.51 -15.79
CA PRO A 86 8.40 -13.37 -14.36
C PRO A 86 9.69 -13.41 -13.56
N THR A 87 9.84 -12.55 -12.56
CA THR A 87 11.06 -12.40 -11.77
C THR A 87 10.77 -12.20 -10.29
N ALA A 88 11.74 -12.53 -9.43
CA ALA A 88 11.77 -12.28 -8.00
C ALA A 88 11.89 -10.78 -7.68
N GLY A 89 10.80 -10.04 -7.94
CA GLY A 89 10.74 -8.59 -7.87
C GLY A 89 11.36 -7.93 -9.11
N GLY A 90 11.29 -6.60 -9.16
CA GLY A 90 11.99 -5.82 -10.20
C GLY A 90 13.51 -5.94 -10.11
N ASP A 91 14.05 -6.22 -8.92
CA ASP A 91 15.49 -6.33 -8.69
C ASP A 91 16.11 -7.49 -9.48
N GLU A 92 15.48 -8.67 -9.50
CA GLU A 92 15.96 -9.78 -10.33
C GLU A 92 15.89 -9.43 -11.82
N ALA A 93 14.83 -8.74 -12.28
CA ALA A 93 14.74 -8.29 -13.66
C ALA A 93 15.87 -7.31 -14.02
N ILE A 94 16.22 -6.37 -13.13
CA ILE A 94 17.33 -5.44 -13.31
C ILE A 94 18.66 -6.20 -13.42
N LEU A 95 18.90 -7.16 -12.53
CA LEU A 95 20.14 -7.95 -12.51
C LEU A 95 20.28 -8.84 -13.76
N LEU A 96 19.23 -9.57 -14.12
CA LEU A 96 19.25 -10.43 -15.31
C LEU A 96 19.41 -9.62 -16.59
N THR A 97 18.77 -8.45 -16.68
CA THR A 97 18.94 -7.51 -17.82
C THR A 97 20.39 -7.05 -17.92
N ALA A 98 21.01 -6.69 -16.79
CA ALA A 98 22.43 -6.33 -16.78
C ALA A 98 23.32 -7.49 -17.22
N TRP A 99 23.07 -8.72 -16.75
CA TRP A 99 23.88 -9.89 -17.09
C TRP A 99 23.76 -10.36 -18.54
N ILE A 100 22.60 -10.19 -19.18
CA ILE A 100 22.49 -10.51 -20.62
C ILE A 100 23.11 -9.43 -21.51
N ALA A 101 23.18 -8.18 -21.03
CA ALA A 101 23.62 -7.04 -21.83
C ALA A 101 25.11 -6.72 -21.68
N LEU A 102 25.73 -7.10 -20.56
CA LEU A 102 27.06 -6.61 -20.17
C LEU A 102 28.04 -7.74 -19.86
N GLY A 103 29.30 -7.52 -20.25
CA GLY A 103 30.47 -8.23 -19.78
C GLY A 103 31.57 -7.29 -19.27
N ARG A 104 32.75 -7.85 -19.00
CA ARG A 104 33.89 -7.10 -18.48
C ARG A 104 34.39 -6.08 -19.49
N GLY A 105 34.41 -4.81 -19.09
CA GLY A 105 34.89 -3.69 -19.92
C GLY A 105 33.85 -3.10 -20.86
N ASP A 106 32.64 -3.66 -20.90
CA ASP A 106 31.50 -2.99 -21.54
C ASP A 106 31.12 -1.73 -20.75
N ARG A 107 30.42 -0.80 -21.43
CA ARG A 107 29.95 0.44 -20.84
C ARG A 107 28.45 0.41 -20.59
N ALA A 108 28.04 0.87 -19.41
CA ALA A 108 26.65 1.12 -19.07
C ALA A 108 26.42 2.60 -18.74
N VAL A 109 25.35 3.19 -19.25
CA VAL A 109 24.97 4.59 -18.97
C VAL A 109 23.82 4.60 -17.98
N VAL A 110 23.97 5.36 -16.90
CA VAL A 110 22.95 5.46 -15.84
C VAL A 110 22.84 6.93 -15.40
N PRO A 111 21.70 7.62 -15.64
CA PRO A 111 21.51 8.96 -15.12
C PRO A 111 21.34 8.93 -13.60
N ARG A 112 21.75 10.00 -12.91
CA ARG A 112 21.63 10.13 -11.46
C ARG A 112 21.03 11.50 -11.09
N PRO A 113 20.32 11.60 -9.96
CA PRO A 113 20.01 10.52 -9.02
C PRO A 113 18.94 9.56 -9.56
N THR A 114 19.15 8.26 -9.35
CA THR A 114 18.20 7.19 -9.70
C THR A 114 18.31 6.03 -8.69
N TYR A 115 17.58 4.94 -8.93
CA TYR A 115 17.65 3.74 -8.13
C TYR A 115 19.04 3.07 -8.25
N GLN A 116 19.70 2.91 -7.10
CA GLN A 116 21.11 2.52 -7.06
C GLN A 116 21.41 1.15 -7.71
N LEU A 117 20.42 0.25 -7.74
CA LEU A 117 20.61 -1.09 -8.29
C LEU A 117 20.92 -1.06 -9.79
N HIS A 118 20.49 -0.04 -10.54
CA HIS A 118 20.84 0.10 -11.96
C HIS A 118 22.36 0.15 -12.17
N ALA A 119 23.04 1.03 -11.43
CA ALA A 119 24.50 1.15 -11.47
C ALA A 119 25.21 -0.02 -10.77
N THR A 120 24.69 -0.50 -9.63
CA THR A 120 25.29 -1.64 -8.92
C THR A 120 25.21 -2.93 -9.76
N GLY A 121 24.08 -3.22 -10.40
CA GLY A 121 23.90 -4.38 -11.26
C GLY A 121 24.85 -4.38 -12.46
N ALA A 122 25.03 -3.22 -13.10
CA ALA A 122 26.01 -3.06 -14.18
C ALA A 122 27.46 -3.32 -13.71
N ARG A 123 27.85 -2.79 -12.54
CA ARG A 123 29.18 -3.08 -11.95
C ARG A 123 29.34 -4.55 -11.57
N MET A 124 28.28 -5.20 -11.06
CA MET A 124 28.29 -6.63 -10.74
C MET A 124 28.56 -7.47 -11.99
N ALA A 125 28.00 -7.08 -13.15
CA ALA A 125 28.26 -7.68 -14.46
C ALA A 125 29.69 -7.42 -14.99
N GLY A 126 30.46 -6.52 -14.36
CA GLY A 126 31.83 -6.17 -14.74
C GLY A 126 31.96 -4.98 -15.68
N ALA A 127 30.88 -4.22 -15.89
CA ALA A 127 30.88 -3.04 -16.75
C ALA A 127 31.47 -1.80 -16.06
N GLU A 128 32.02 -0.89 -16.89
CA GLU A 128 32.26 0.49 -16.53
C GLU A 128 30.93 1.25 -16.54
N VAL A 129 30.63 2.00 -15.47
CA VAL A 129 29.36 2.74 -15.36
C VAL A 129 29.59 4.23 -15.54
N ASP A 130 29.09 4.75 -16.65
CA ASP A 130 29.05 6.17 -16.99
C ASP A 130 27.82 6.80 -16.32
N LEU A 131 28.04 7.40 -15.16
CA LEU A 131 27.01 8.19 -14.47
C LEU A 131 26.79 9.52 -15.21
N VAL A 132 25.53 9.86 -15.46
CA VAL A 132 25.13 11.15 -16.06
C VAL A 132 24.48 12.01 -14.99
N ASP A 133 25.13 13.12 -14.64
CA ASP A 133 24.60 14.08 -13.67
C ASP A 133 23.36 14.81 -14.22
N PRO A 134 22.55 15.44 -13.35
CA PRO A 134 21.39 16.22 -13.77
C PRO A 134 21.75 17.36 -14.74
N LEU A 135 20.74 17.82 -15.49
CA LEU A 135 20.87 18.91 -16.45
C LEU A 135 21.52 20.14 -15.78
N PRO A 136 22.61 20.70 -16.32
CA PRO A 136 23.26 21.88 -15.76
C PRO A 136 22.29 23.06 -15.60
N GLY A 137 22.17 23.58 -14.37
CA GLY A 137 21.21 24.64 -14.04
C GLY A 137 19.74 24.20 -14.01
N GLY A 138 19.46 22.91 -14.23
CA GLY A 138 18.12 22.31 -14.23
C GLY A 138 17.70 21.64 -12.92
N GLY A 139 18.46 21.83 -11.83
CA GLY A 139 18.16 21.21 -10.54
C GLY A 139 18.43 19.71 -10.55
N LEU A 140 17.40 18.90 -10.30
CA LEU A 140 17.47 17.42 -10.34
C LEU A 140 16.94 16.81 -11.64
N ARG A 141 16.63 17.64 -12.64
CA ARG A 141 16.10 17.17 -13.93
C ARG A 141 17.10 16.30 -14.67
N LEU A 142 16.63 15.21 -15.27
CA LEU A 142 17.48 14.30 -16.04
C LEU A 142 18.08 15.00 -17.28
N ASP A 143 19.40 14.88 -17.47
CA ASP A 143 20.05 15.33 -18.71
C ASP A 143 19.93 14.24 -19.80
N LEU A 144 18.74 14.15 -20.40
CA LEU A 144 18.45 13.14 -21.41
C LEU A 144 19.28 13.33 -22.70
N ASP A 145 19.72 14.56 -23.00
CA ASP A 145 20.57 14.85 -24.16
C ASP A 145 21.96 14.24 -23.97
N GLU A 146 22.53 14.37 -22.78
CA GLU A 146 23.79 13.73 -22.42
C GLU A 146 23.67 12.20 -22.33
N VAL A 147 22.55 11.68 -21.82
CA VAL A 147 22.27 10.23 -21.85
C VAL A 147 22.26 9.71 -23.30
N GLU A 148 21.55 10.39 -24.19
CA GLU A 148 21.45 10.03 -25.61
C GLU A 148 22.82 10.08 -26.31
N ARG A 149 23.63 11.10 -26.03
CA ARG A 149 25.01 11.20 -26.56
C ARG A 149 25.89 10.05 -26.11
N ARG A 150 25.80 9.63 -24.84
CA ARG A 150 26.61 8.53 -24.31
C ARG A 150 26.09 7.15 -24.73
N ALA A 151 24.81 7.04 -25.12
CA ALA A 151 24.20 5.79 -25.55
C ALA A 151 24.92 5.16 -26.75
N GLU A 152 25.49 5.95 -27.66
CA GLU A 152 26.21 5.47 -28.86
C GLU A 152 27.36 4.49 -28.56
N GLY A 153 28.00 4.62 -27.39
CA GLY A 153 29.08 3.76 -26.94
C GLY A 153 28.69 2.73 -25.88
N ALA A 154 27.41 2.64 -25.53
CA ALA A 154 26.93 1.83 -24.41
C ALA A 154 26.41 0.46 -24.86
N ARG A 155 26.60 -0.55 -24.01
CA ARG A 155 25.94 -1.86 -24.13
C ARG A 155 24.66 -1.96 -23.31
N LEU A 156 24.49 -1.06 -22.33
CA LEU A 156 23.28 -0.93 -21.55
C LEU A 156 23.03 0.54 -21.22
N VAL A 157 21.81 1.03 -21.46
CA VAL A 157 21.34 2.33 -20.93
C VAL A 157 20.20 2.06 -19.96
N TRP A 158 20.31 2.51 -18.72
CA TRP A 158 19.21 2.48 -17.76
C TRP A 158 18.46 3.81 -17.74
N LEU A 159 17.14 3.72 -17.71
CA LEU A 159 16.22 4.83 -17.47
C LEU A 159 15.22 4.36 -16.40
N CYS A 160 14.67 5.30 -15.63
CA CYS A 160 13.63 5.02 -14.64
C CYS A 160 12.50 6.04 -14.83
N SER A 161 11.27 5.55 -15.02
CA SER A 161 10.12 6.39 -15.37
C SER A 161 8.81 5.78 -14.82
N PRO A 162 8.17 6.39 -13.81
CA PRO A 162 8.65 7.53 -13.01
C PRO A 162 9.98 7.26 -12.30
N ASN A 163 10.89 8.23 -12.31
CA ASN A 163 12.20 8.12 -11.70
C ASN A 163 12.11 8.04 -10.17
N ASN A 164 12.94 7.19 -9.57
CA ASN A 164 13.13 7.15 -8.14
C ASN A 164 14.53 7.66 -7.79
N PRO A 165 14.68 8.80 -7.09
CA PRO A 165 13.67 9.39 -6.19
C PRO A 165 12.99 10.67 -6.70
N THR A 166 13.26 11.14 -7.92
CA THR A 166 12.81 12.49 -8.34
C THR A 166 11.35 12.56 -8.78
N GLY A 167 10.69 11.44 -9.06
CA GLY A 167 9.33 11.41 -9.60
C GLY A 167 9.20 11.97 -11.02
N GLU A 168 10.32 12.15 -11.73
CA GLU A 168 10.33 12.64 -13.12
C GLU A 168 10.01 11.53 -14.12
N GLU A 169 9.27 11.85 -15.17
CA GLU A 169 8.97 10.93 -16.25
C GLU A 169 9.99 11.09 -17.39
N VAL A 170 10.38 9.97 -18.01
CA VAL A 170 11.14 9.98 -19.27
C VAL A 170 10.17 9.85 -20.44
N PRO A 171 10.09 10.83 -21.35
CA PRO A 171 9.17 10.78 -22.48
C PRO A 171 9.48 9.67 -23.49
N ALA A 172 8.44 9.13 -24.13
CA ALA A 172 8.55 8.04 -25.08
C ALA A 172 9.42 8.35 -26.31
N GLU A 173 9.38 9.59 -26.82
CA GLU A 173 10.23 10.03 -27.93
C GLU A 173 11.71 10.03 -27.57
N ARG A 174 12.05 10.32 -26.31
CA ARG A 174 13.43 10.26 -25.81
C ARG A 174 13.91 8.82 -25.71
N ILE A 175 13.05 7.91 -25.23
CA ILE A 175 13.36 6.47 -25.20
C ILE A 175 13.63 5.95 -26.62
N ARG A 176 12.78 6.30 -27.60
CA ARG A 176 13.02 5.92 -29.02
C ARG A 176 14.34 6.44 -29.55
N ALA A 177 14.66 7.72 -29.29
CA ALA A 177 15.90 8.34 -29.77
C ALA A 177 17.17 7.70 -29.18
N ILE A 178 17.11 7.33 -27.90
CA ILE A 178 18.18 6.60 -27.19
C ILE A 178 18.29 5.17 -27.71
N ALA A 179 17.17 4.45 -27.86
CA ALA A 179 17.13 3.09 -28.37
C ALA A 179 17.68 2.97 -29.80
N ALA A 180 17.40 3.96 -30.66
CA ALA A 180 17.92 4.01 -32.02
C ALA A 180 19.44 4.23 -32.10
N ARG A 181 20.06 4.82 -31.08
CA ARG A 181 21.51 5.10 -31.02
C ARG A 181 22.30 4.08 -30.23
N CYS A 182 21.67 3.43 -29.25
CA CYS A 182 22.32 2.43 -28.41
C CYS A 182 22.56 1.13 -29.20
N PRO A 183 23.82 0.69 -29.38
CA PRO A 183 24.11 -0.61 -30.01
C PRO A 183 23.86 -1.80 -29.09
N GLY A 184 23.42 -1.58 -27.84
CA GLY A 184 23.07 -2.59 -26.86
C GLY A 184 21.63 -2.46 -26.38
N VAL A 185 21.37 -2.89 -25.14
CA VAL A 185 20.04 -2.87 -24.53
C VAL A 185 19.72 -1.48 -23.98
N VAL A 186 18.48 -1.03 -24.16
CA VAL A 186 17.92 0.10 -23.40
C VAL A 186 16.89 -0.46 -22.43
N ALA A 187 17.07 -0.20 -21.15
CA ALA A 187 16.22 -0.73 -20.09
C ALA A 187 15.49 0.41 -19.37
N VAL A 188 14.17 0.29 -19.24
CA VAL A 188 13.31 1.29 -18.58
C VAL A 188 12.64 0.66 -17.37
N ASP A 189 12.98 1.15 -16.18
CA ASP A 189 12.34 0.74 -14.93
C ASP A 189 11.05 1.54 -14.72
N GLN A 190 9.91 0.84 -14.80
CA GLN A 190 8.57 1.38 -14.61
C GLN A 190 7.93 0.88 -13.30
N ALA A 191 8.71 0.73 -12.23
CA ALA A 191 8.22 0.24 -10.94
C ALA A 191 7.04 1.02 -10.34
N TYR A 192 6.82 2.27 -10.75
CA TYR A 192 5.77 3.16 -10.21
C TYR A 192 4.64 3.46 -11.19
N LEU A 193 4.57 2.78 -12.34
CA LEU A 193 3.59 3.14 -13.38
C LEU A 193 2.14 3.11 -12.89
N GLU A 194 1.77 2.14 -12.06
CA GLU A 194 0.38 1.95 -11.61
C GLU A 194 -0.21 3.13 -10.82
N PHE A 195 0.63 3.99 -10.23
CA PHE A 195 0.16 5.25 -9.61
C PHE A 195 -0.25 6.31 -10.63
N GLY A 196 0.13 6.09 -11.89
CA GLY A 196 -0.04 6.92 -13.06
C GLY A 196 0.47 8.35 -12.92
N GLY A 197 0.17 9.17 -13.93
CA GLY A 197 0.93 10.39 -14.19
C GLY A 197 2.22 10.15 -14.97
N ALA A 198 2.42 8.93 -15.49
CA ALA A 198 3.43 8.61 -16.50
C ALA A 198 2.86 7.69 -17.58
N GLN A 199 3.48 7.73 -18.75
CA GLN A 199 3.14 6.95 -19.93
C GLN A 199 3.54 5.48 -19.75
N ASP A 200 2.65 4.56 -20.15
CA ASP A 200 3.01 3.17 -20.32
C ASP A 200 3.89 3.01 -21.56
N HIS A 201 5.11 2.49 -21.39
CA HIS A 201 6.08 2.32 -22.47
C HIS A 201 6.01 0.96 -23.16
N SER A 202 5.09 0.07 -22.77
CA SER A 202 4.97 -1.29 -23.34
C SER A 202 4.75 -1.26 -24.85
N GLY A 203 4.02 -0.26 -25.35
CA GLY A 203 3.80 -0.07 -26.79
C GLY A 203 5.04 0.36 -27.59
N LEU A 204 6.16 0.68 -26.93
CA LEU A 204 7.42 1.01 -27.61
C LEU A 204 8.20 -0.23 -28.06
N LEU A 205 7.83 -1.43 -27.60
CA LEU A 205 8.52 -2.67 -27.97
C LEU A 205 8.47 -2.93 -29.49
N ASP A 206 7.40 -2.51 -30.17
CA ASP A 206 7.26 -2.63 -31.63
C ASP A 206 8.30 -1.78 -32.39
N ASP A 207 8.60 -0.58 -31.88
CA ASP A 207 9.53 0.38 -32.49
C ASP A 207 10.98 0.18 -32.04
N CYS A 208 11.18 -0.40 -30.85
CA CYS A 208 12.47 -0.47 -30.17
C CYS A 208 12.84 -1.94 -29.87
N PRO A 209 13.47 -2.66 -30.82
CA PRO A 209 13.75 -4.10 -30.67
C PRO A 209 14.72 -4.43 -29.51
N ASN A 210 15.53 -3.46 -29.09
CA ASN A 210 16.49 -3.55 -28.00
C ASN A 210 15.96 -3.04 -26.64
N LEU A 211 14.65 -2.79 -26.52
CA LEU A 211 14.03 -2.29 -25.31
C LEU A 211 13.67 -3.42 -24.34
N VAL A 212 13.98 -3.21 -23.06
CA VAL A 212 13.51 -4.00 -21.92
C VAL A 212 12.76 -3.07 -20.96
N ILE A 213 11.58 -3.47 -20.50
CA ILE A 213 10.83 -2.71 -19.49
C ILE A 213 10.70 -3.57 -18.24
N VAL A 214 11.06 -3.00 -17.09
CA VAL A 214 10.94 -3.66 -15.79
C VAL A 214 9.70 -3.16 -15.07
N ARG A 215 8.94 -4.09 -14.47
CA ARG A 215 7.74 -3.83 -13.67
C ARG A 215 7.77 -4.63 -12.38
N THR A 216 6.94 -4.23 -11.42
CA THR A 216 6.84 -4.95 -10.14
C THR A 216 5.44 -4.96 -9.56
N PHE A 217 5.12 -6.02 -8.84
CA PHE A 217 3.93 -6.08 -7.97
C PHE A 217 4.17 -5.42 -6.60
N SER A 218 5.38 -4.93 -6.31
CA SER A 218 5.71 -4.40 -4.98
C SER A 218 5.04 -3.07 -4.65
N LYS A 219 4.65 -2.31 -5.68
CA LYS A 219 4.29 -0.88 -5.58
C LYS A 219 2.79 -0.69 -5.73
N GLY A 220 2.28 -0.35 -6.92
CA GLY A 220 0.84 -0.11 -7.10
C GLY A 220 -0.05 -1.31 -6.79
N TRP A 221 0.47 -2.53 -6.87
CA TRP A 221 -0.24 -3.76 -6.49
C TRP A 221 -0.20 -4.08 -4.99
N GLY A 222 0.62 -3.39 -4.18
CA GLY A 222 0.70 -3.62 -2.74
C GLY A 222 1.35 -4.95 -2.30
N LEU A 223 2.00 -5.69 -3.20
CA LEU A 223 2.57 -7.01 -2.92
C LEU A 223 4.07 -6.98 -2.64
N GLY A 224 4.52 -5.96 -1.90
CA GLY A 224 5.94 -5.76 -1.55
C GLY A 224 6.57 -6.99 -0.89
N ALA A 225 5.82 -7.68 -0.03
CA ALA A 225 6.27 -8.86 0.70
C ALA A 225 6.43 -10.12 -0.17
N LEU A 226 5.67 -10.24 -1.28
CA LEU A 226 5.72 -11.43 -2.14
C LEU A 226 6.95 -11.48 -3.04
N ARG A 227 7.67 -10.37 -3.18
CA ARG A 227 8.84 -10.28 -4.06
C ARG A 227 8.53 -10.77 -5.48
N ALA A 228 7.44 -10.29 -6.05
CA ALA A 228 7.05 -10.59 -7.43
C ALA A 228 7.25 -9.38 -8.35
N GLY A 229 7.76 -9.64 -9.54
CA GLY A 229 7.95 -8.67 -10.61
C GLY A 229 8.04 -9.35 -11.96
N TYR A 230 8.30 -8.55 -12.99
CA TYR A 230 8.49 -9.08 -14.34
C TYR A 230 9.25 -8.09 -15.21
N ALA A 231 9.90 -8.62 -16.24
CA ALA A 231 10.36 -7.86 -17.38
C ALA A 231 9.45 -8.14 -18.58
N ILE A 232 9.28 -7.14 -19.45
CA ILE A 232 8.75 -7.32 -20.80
C ILE A 232 9.78 -6.85 -21.83
N ALA A 233 9.93 -7.62 -22.91
CA ALA A 233 10.84 -7.30 -24.01
C ALA A 233 10.40 -8.05 -25.28
N ASN A 234 11.01 -7.74 -26.42
CA ASN A 234 10.83 -8.56 -27.62
C ASN A 234 11.26 -10.02 -27.37
N PRO A 235 10.63 -11.03 -28.00
CA PRO A 235 10.78 -12.44 -27.62
C PRO A 235 12.22 -12.98 -27.58
N GLY A 236 13.10 -12.46 -28.45
CA GLY A 236 14.52 -12.84 -28.44
C GLY A 236 15.26 -12.41 -27.17
N ILE A 237 14.99 -11.19 -26.68
CA ILE A 237 15.57 -10.67 -25.44
C ILE A 237 14.87 -11.31 -24.23
N ALA A 238 13.54 -11.35 -24.23
CA ALA A 238 12.76 -11.99 -23.17
C ALA A 238 13.18 -13.45 -22.96
N GLY A 239 13.32 -14.22 -24.05
CA GLY A 239 13.81 -15.60 -24.00
C GLY A 239 15.24 -15.71 -23.46
N SER A 240 16.11 -14.74 -23.75
CA SER A 240 17.48 -14.71 -23.22
C SER A 240 17.51 -14.43 -21.70
N ILE A 241 16.67 -13.51 -21.22
CA ILE A 241 16.51 -13.23 -19.78
C ILE A 241 15.92 -14.46 -19.08
N ASP A 242 14.86 -15.06 -19.62
CA ASP A 242 14.19 -16.21 -19.03
C ASP A 242 15.09 -17.46 -18.97
N ALA A 243 15.97 -17.64 -19.96
CA ALA A 243 16.95 -18.73 -19.98
C ALA A 243 18.06 -18.56 -18.92
N LEU A 244 18.40 -17.33 -18.54
CA LEU A 244 19.39 -17.03 -17.49
C LEU A 244 18.79 -17.07 -16.07
N ARG A 245 17.47 -16.92 -15.97
CA ARG A 245 16.75 -16.87 -14.70
C ARG A 245 16.98 -18.15 -13.87
N PRO A 246 17.25 -18.04 -12.56
CA PRO A 246 17.34 -19.21 -11.70
C PRO A 246 16.06 -20.06 -11.76
N PRO A 247 16.17 -21.40 -11.82
CA PRO A 247 15.01 -22.28 -11.70
C PRO A 247 14.29 -22.03 -10.38
N GLY A 248 12.99 -21.81 -10.42
CA GLY A 248 12.19 -21.55 -9.21
C GLY A 248 12.49 -20.22 -8.52
N SER A 249 12.96 -19.18 -9.24
CA SER A 249 13.24 -17.86 -8.65
C SER A 249 12.06 -17.23 -7.89
N LEU A 250 10.82 -17.55 -8.26
CA LEU A 250 9.60 -17.20 -7.54
C LEU A 250 9.07 -18.41 -6.80
N SER A 251 8.71 -18.23 -5.52
CA SER A 251 7.98 -19.26 -4.78
C SER A 251 6.59 -19.48 -5.38
N THR A 252 6.00 -20.66 -5.14
CA THR A 252 4.60 -20.95 -5.53
C THR A 252 3.63 -19.88 -5.03
N GLY A 253 3.80 -19.42 -3.79
CA GLY A 253 2.96 -18.37 -3.21
C GLY A 253 3.16 -17.01 -3.88
N SER A 254 4.39 -16.64 -4.22
CA SER A 254 4.70 -15.40 -4.93
C SER A 254 4.12 -15.39 -6.34
N ALA A 255 4.27 -16.48 -7.09
CA ALA A 255 3.77 -16.61 -8.45
C ALA A 255 2.24 -16.59 -8.49
N LEU A 256 1.60 -17.40 -7.63
CA LEU A 256 0.14 -17.47 -7.53
C LEU A 256 -0.46 -16.15 -7.03
N GLY A 257 0.18 -15.50 -6.05
CA GLY A 257 -0.28 -14.21 -5.53
C GLY A 257 -0.25 -13.11 -6.60
N ALA A 258 0.80 -13.07 -7.42
CA ALA A 258 0.90 -12.14 -8.55
C ALA A 258 -0.14 -12.45 -9.64
N GLU A 259 -0.34 -13.73 -9.98
CA GLU A 259 -1.33 -14.14 -10.98
C GLU A 259 -2.76 -13.75 -10.57
N LEU A 260 -3.15 -14.07 -9.33
CA LEU A 260 -4.48 -13.78 -8.83
C LEU A 260 -4.71 -12.28 -8.66
N ALA A 261 -3.69 -11.50 -8.30
CA ALA A 261 -3.80 -10.05 -8.20
C ALA A 261 -4.23 -9.40 -9.52
N LEU A 262 -3.75 -9.93 -10.67
CA LEU A 262 -4.11 -9.43 -12.01
C LEU A 262 -5.60 -9.59 -12.34
N ARG A 263 -6.39 -10.32 -11.53
CA ARG A 263 -7.86 -10.38 -11.65
C ARG A 263 -8.57 -9.17 -11.03
N HIS A 264 -7.82 -8.30 -10.34
CA HIS A 264 -8.30 -7.15 -9.58
C HIS A 264 -7.71 -5.82 -10.09
N VAL A 265 -7.49 -5.71 -11.40
CA VAL A 265 -6.94 -4.50 -12.06
C VAL A 265 -7.78 -3.25 -11.78
N ASP A 266 -9.10 -3.40 -11.79
CA ASP A 266 -10.09 -2.35 -11.49
C ASP A 266 -9.92 -1.82 -10.06
N VAL A 267 -9.77 -2.71 -9.09
CA VAL A 267 -9.54 -2.35 -7.69
C VAL A 267 -8.18 -1.67 -7.52
N MET A 268 -7.12 -2.23 -8.12
CA MET A 268 -5.79 -1.63 -8.10
C MET A 268 -5.82 -0.20 -8.65
N ARG A 269 -6.45 0.02 -9.81
CA ARG A 269 -6.55 1.36 -10.44
C ARG A 269 -7.32 2.36 -9.58
N ARG A 270 -8.41 1.92 -8.94
CA ARG A 270 -9.17 2.77 -8.01
C ARG A 270 -8.31 3.17 -6.82
N ASP A 271 -7.66 2.19 -6.19
CA ASP A 271 -6.87 2.41 -4.98
C ASP A 271 -5.65 3.31 -5.28
N THR A 272 -4.94 3.09 -6.40
CA THR A 272 -3.81 3.94 -6.81
C THR A 272 -4.23 5.36 -7.22
N ALA A 273 -5.44 5.55 -7.74
CA ALA A 273 -5.99 6.89 -7.98
C ALA A 273 -6.22 7.67 -6.68
N ALA A 274 -6.71 6.99 -5.62
CA ALA A 274 -6.83 7.60 -4.29
C ALA A 274 -5.45 8.00 -3.73
N TYR A 275 -4.43 7.15 -3.88
CA TYR A 275 -3.06 7.50 -3.48
C TYR A 275 -2.50 8.69 -4.27
N ARG A 276 -2.87 8.84 -5.54
CA ARG A 276 -2.47 10.00 -6.34
C ARG A 276 -3.09 11.29 -5.82
N ALA A 277 -4.40 11.30 -5.54
CA ALA A 277 -5.07 12.46 -4.97
C ALA A 277 -4.44 12.86 -3.62
N GLU A 278 -4.13 11.87 -2.79
CA GLU A 278 -3.49 12.12 -1.49
C GLU A 278 -2.03 12.59 -1.64
N ARG A 279 -1.29 12.12 -2.65
CA ARG A 279 0.03 12.66 -3.00
C ARG A 279 -0.05 14.14 -3.35
N GLU A 280 -1.04 14.54 -4.15
CA GLU A 280 -1.23 15.93 -4.56
C GLU A 280 -1.52 16.82 -3.35
N ARG A 281 -2.34 16.33 -2.41
CA ARG A 281 -2.60 17.00 -1.13
C ARG A 281 -1.33 17.13 -0.28
N LEU A 282 -0.59 16.04 -0.09
CA LEU A 282 0.67 16.05 0.65
C LEU A 282 1.70 17.02 0.02
N ALA A 283 1.85 16.97 -1.31
CA ALA A 283 2.73 17.88 -2.05
C ALA A 283 2.29 19.35 -1.91
N ALA A 284 0.99 19.64 -1.93
CA ALA A 284 0.47 20.98 -1.70
C ALA A 284 0.80 21.48 -0.27
N GLY A 285 0.59 20.64 0.75
CA GLY A 285 0.95 20.97 2.13
C GLY A 285 2.45 21.21 2.33
N VAL A 286 3.31 20.40 1.68
CA VAL A 286 4.77 20.62 1.70
C VAL A 286 5.14 21.96 1.04
N ARG A 287 4.48 22.35 -0.05
CA ARG A 287 4.68 23.66 -0.70
C ARG A 287 4.16 24.82 0.15
N GLU A 288 3.06 24.66 0.87
CA GLU A 288 2.54 25.66 1.83
C GLU A 288 3.55 25.93 2.96
N LEU A 289 4.27 24.89 3.38
CA LEU A 289 5.41 25.00 4.29
C LEU A 289 6.65 25.63 3.66
N GLY A 290 6.59 26.05 2.40
CA GLY A 290 7.65 26.74 1.65
C GLY A 290 8.84 25.86 1.27
N LEU A 291 8.65 24.55 1.23
CA LEU A 291 9.64 23.61 0.72
C LEU A 291 9.43 23.37 -0.78
N GLU A 292 10.53 23.17 -1.50
CA GLU A 292 10.49 22.82 -2.92
C GLU A 292 10.13 21.33 -3.07
N VAL A 293 9.06 21.04 -3.80
CA VAL A 293 8.70 19.67 -4.20
C VAL A 293 9.28 19.37 -5.57
N VAL A 294 9.96 18.23 -5.70
CA VAL A 294 10.60 17.75 -6.92
C VAL A 294 9.76 16.61 -7.51
N GLY A 295 9.31 16.81 -8.76
CA GLY A 295 8.53 15.86 -9.53
C GLY A 295 7.11 15.63 -9.00
N GLU A 296 6.30 14.97 -9.84
CA GLU A 296 4.86 14.83 -9.61
C GLU A 296 4.31 13.45 -10.04
N ALA A 297 5.19 12.46 -10.27
CA ALA A 297 4.80 11.09 -10.57
C ALA A 297 5.28 10.11 -9.48
N ALA A 298 4.70 8.90 -9.43
CA ALA A 298 4.86 7.85 -8.39
C ALA A 298 4.01 8.04 -7.11
N ASN A 299 4.29 7.27 -6.05
CA ASN A 299 3.58 7.26 -4.76
C ASN A 299 4.33 7.94 -3.63
N PHE A 300 5.17 8.93 -3.94
CA PHE A 300 5.96 9.65 -2.97
C PHE A 300 6.10 11.11 -3.37
N VAL A 301 6.55 11.93 -2.43
CA VAL A 301 6.97 13.31 -2.60
C VAL A 301 8.45 13.40 -2.25
N LEU A 302 9.25 13.97 -3.15
CA LEU A 302 10.62 14.39 -2.84
C LEU A 302 10.60 15.88 -2.54
N ALA A 303 11.14 16.28 -1.39
CA ALA A 303 11.18 17.66 -0.96
C ALA A 303 12.61 18.08 -0.62
N ARG A 304 13.03 19.26 -1.12
CA ARG A 304 14.24 19.92 -0.61
C ARG A 304 13.95 20.55 0.73
N THR A 305 14.91 20.43 1.64
CA THR A 305 14.79 20.87 3.01
C THR A 305 15.98 21.76 3.39
N PRO A 306 15.84 22.64 4.40
CA PRO A 306 16.96 23.43 4.89
C PRO A 306 17.96 22.60 5.72
N TRP A 307 17.66 21.33 5.99
CA TRP A 307 18.49 20.43 6.79
C TRP A 307 19.23 19.43 5.90
N GLN A 308 20.32 18.89 6.42
CA GLN A 308 21.00 17.76 5.78
C GLN A 308 20.33 16.43 6.17
N GLY A 309 20.44 15.43 5.32
CA GLY A 309 19.65 14.20 5.39
C GLY A 309 19.71 13.44 6.72
N ASP A 310 20.86 13.38 7.39
CA ASP A 310 20.98 12.67 8.68
C ASP A 310 20.31 13.47 9.82
N ASP A 311 20.42 14.79 9.80
CA ASP A 311 19.80 15.68 10.79
C ASP A 311 18.27 15.71 10.63
N ALA A 312 17.79 15.76 9.38
CA ALA A 312 16.37 15.71 9.06
C ALA A 312 15.75 14.38 9.52
N PHE A 313 16.46 13.26 9.27
CA PHE A 313 16.02 11.94 9.69
C PHE A 313 15.89 11.86 11.22
N ALA A 314 16.93 12.25 11.97
CA ALA A 314 16.91 12.14 13.43
C ALA A 314 15.77 12.95 14.07
N GLN A 315 15.51 14.16 13.56
CA GLN A 315 14.48 15.05 14.08
C GLN A 315 13.05 14.54 13.80
N LEU A 316 12.81 13.98 12.62
CA LEU A 316 11.52 13.39 12.27
C LEU A 316 11.32 12.04 12.96
N ALA A 317 12.35 11.20 13.04
CA ALA A 317 12.30 9.91 13.71
C ALA A 317 12.00 10.05 15.22
N ALA A 318 12.53 11.10 15.87
CA ALA A 318 12.19 11.44 17.27
C ALA A 318 10.70 11.76 17.49
N ARG A 319 9.94 12.02 16.41
CA ARG A 319 8.49 12.26 16.41
C ARG A 319 7.69 11.05 15.88
N GLY A 320 8.34 9.90 15.73
CA GLY A 320 7.73 8.70 15.15
C GLY A 320 7.55 8.77 13.63
N LEU A 321 8.17 9.73 12.93
CA LEU A 321 8.03 9.92 11.49
C LEU A 321 9.27 9.41 10.75
N VAL A 322 9.16 8.26 10.09
CA VAL A 322 10.30 7.63 9.39
C VAL A 322 10.25 7.94 7.90
N VAL A 323 11.04 8.92 7.47
CA VAL A 323 11.21 9.30 6.05
C VAL A 323 12.47 8.70 5.44
N ARG A 324 12.58 8.73 4.11
CA ARG A 324 13.82 8.38 3.42
C ARG A 324 14.70 9.62 3.28
N THR A 325 15.97 9.51 3.66
CA THR A 325 16.98 10.55 3.46
C THR A 325 18.16 10.00 2.67
N PHE A 326 19.02 10.89 2.17
CA PHE A 326 20.06 10.57 1.20
C PHE A 326 21.43 11.17 1.58
N GLY A 327 21.81 11.10 2.86
CA GLY A 327 23.06 11.71 3.36
C GLY A 327 24.34 11.26 2.63
N HIS A 328 24.34 10.08 2.01
CA HIS A 328 25.46 9.55 1.20
C HIS A 328 25.45 9.97 -0.27
N GLU A 329 24.40 10.64 -0.75
CA GLU A 329 24.24 11.08 -2.14
C GLU A 329 24.26 12.62 -2.20
N PRO A 330 25.39 13.24 -2.59
CA PRO A 330 25.54 14.70 -2.57
C PRO A 330 24.45 15.47 -3.33
N LEU A 331 23.90 14.91 -4.42
CA LEU A 331 22.83 15.56 -5.19
C LEU A 331 21.51 15.66 -4.42
N LEU A 332 21.33 14.82 -3.39
CA LEU A 332 20.12 14.69 -2.59
C LEU A 332 20.37 14.94 -1.10
N ALA A 333 21.54 15.46 -0.73
CA ALA A 333 21.96 15.58 0.66
C ALA A 333 21.02 16.48 1.49
N ASP A 334 20.35 17.43 0.84
CA ASP A 334 19.35 18.34 1.40
C ASP A 334 17.90 17.86 1.17
N CYS A 335 17.69 16.64 0.69
CA CYS A 335 16.37 16.14 0.31
C CYS A 335 15.85 15.07 1.28
N ILE A 336 14.53 15.10 1.50
CA ILE A 336 13.77 13.99 2.10
C ILE A 336 12.78 13.45 1.07
N ARG A 337 12.59 12.14 1.05
CA ARG A 337 11.51 11.50 0.28
C ARG A 337 10.53 10.85 1.24
N ALA A 338 9.25 11.17 1.06
CA ALA A 338 8.15 10.61 1.83
C ALA A 338 7.16 9.90 0.89
N CYS A 339 7.00 8.60 1.06
CA CYS A 339 5.91 7.83 0.46
C CYS A 339 4.57 8.30 0.99
N VAL A 340 3.56 8.41 0.15
CA VAL A 340 2.20 8.70 0.58
C VAL A 340 1.70 7.58 1.49
N SER A 341 1.27 7.95 2.70
CA SER A 341 0.60 7.06 3.66
C SER A 341 -0.90 7.36 3.70
N VAL A 342 -1.58 6.87 4.74
CA VAL A 342 -2.95 7.28 5.07
C VAL A 342 -3.02 8.77 5.43
N PRO A 343 -4.16 9.47 5.23
CA PRO A 343 -4.26 10.91 5.45
C PRO A 343 -3.83 11.37 6.84
N ALA A 344 -4.20 10.63 7.89
CA ALA A 344 -3.79 10.92 9.27
C ALA A 344 -2.27 10.92 9.44
N ASP A 345 -1.57 9.95 8.87
CA ASP A 345 -0.10 9.89 8.89
C ASP A 345 0.51 11.05 8.08
N ASN A 346 -0.05 11.36 6.91
CA ASN A 346 0.42 12.47 6.09
C ASN A 346 0.24 13.82 6.81
N ASP A 347 -0.84 14.00 7.57
CA ASP A 347 -1.06 15.17 8.41
C ASP A 347 -0.05 15.24 9.57
N ARG A 348 0.25 14.10 10.20
CA ARG A 348 1.32 14.01 11.20
C ARG A 348 2.68 14.41 10.61
N LEU A 349 2.97 13.98 9.38
CA LEU A 349 4.20 14.38 8.67
C LEU A 349 4.22 15.89 8.41
N LEU A 350 3.13 16.47 7.89
CA LEU A 350 3.02 17.91 7.65
C LEU A 350 3.16 18.72 8.94
N ALA A 351 2.52 18.29 10.03
CA ALA A 351 2.64 18.91 11.35
C ALA A 351 4.09 18.83 11.88
N GLY A 352 4.73 17.67 11.76
CA GLY A 352 6.14 17.49 12.15
C GLY A 352 7.08 18.40 11.34
N LEU A 353 6.88 18.52 10.03
CA LEU A 353 7.65 19.44 9.20
C LEU A 353 7.39 20.91 9.58
N ALA A 354 6.14 21.28 9.85
CA ALA A 354 5.75 22.63 10.26
C ALA A 354 6.45 23.03 11.56
N GLU A 355 6.47 22.14 12.55
CA GLU A 355 7.14 22.35 13.82
C GLU A 355 8.64 22.60 13.63
N LEU A 356 9.32 21.77 12.84
CA LEU A 356 10.75 21.92 12.55
C LEU A 356 11.07 23.23 11.82
N LEU A 357 10.14 23.74 11.01
CA LEU A 357 10.27 25.01 10.28
C LEU A 357 9.83 26.23 11.11
N GLY A 358 9.23 26.04 12.29
CA GLY A 358 8.60 27.11 13.05
C GLY A 358 7.43 27.77 12.31
N ARG A 359 6.65 27.00 11.56
CA ARG A 359 5.52 27.44 10.73
C ARG A 359 4.20 26.84 11.22
N PRO A 360 3.05 27.48 10.92
CA PRO A 360 1.76 26.84 11.17
C PRO A 360 1.63 25.58 10.32
N ALA A 361 1.06 24.53 10.89
CA ALA A 361 0.75 23.32 10.13
C ALA A 361 -0.35 23.62 9.10
N PRO A 362 -0.25 23.06 7.87
CA PRO A 362 -1.36 23.05 6.92
C PRO A 362 -2.62 22.47 7.55
N ALA A 363 -3.79 22.88 7.04
CA ALA A 363 -5.05 22.35 7.54
C ALA A 363 -5.08 20.81 7.40
N PRO A 364 -5.45 20.07 8.47
CA PRO A 364 -5.55 18.62 8.41
C PRO A 364 -6.64 18.21 7.42
N HIS A 365 -6.57 16.96 6.97
CA HIS A 365 -7.63 16.33 6.21
C HIS A 365 -8.96 16.40 6.99
N ASP A 366 -10.04 16.77 6.31
CA ASP A 366 -11.39 16.68 6.88
C ASP A 366 -11.86 15.21 6.77
N PRO A 367 -12.05 14.49 7.90
CA PRO A 367 -12.50 13.11 7.86
C PRO A 367 -13.84 12.92 7.11
N ALA A 368 -14.66 13.98 7.03
CA ALA A 368 -15.93 13.99 6.32
C ALA A 368 -15.78 14.20 4.80
N VAL A 369 -14.64 14.73 4.34
CA VAL A 369 -14.32 14.94 2.91
C VAL A 369 -13.33 13.87 2.46
N GLY A 370 -13.86 12.68 2.17
CA GLY A 370 -13.11 11.61 1.51
C GLY A 370 -11.90 11.13 2.31
N ALA A 371 -12.14 10.41 3.41
CA ALA A 371 -11.13 9.50 3.93
C ALA A 371 -10.60 8.64 2.77
N ALA A 372 -9.29 8.62 2.56
CA ALA A 372 -8.72 7.82 1.48
C ALA A 372 -9.01 6.33 1.77
N THR A 373 -10.00 5.78 1.06
CA THR A 373 -10.39 4.39 1.19
C THR A 373 -9.39 3.53 0.43
N PHE A 374 -8.36 3.03 1.10
CA PHE A 374 -7.47 2.06 0.47
C PHE A 374 -8.03 0.66 0.74
N GLY A 375 -8.44 -0.05 -0.32
CA GLY A 375 -8.98 -1.39 -0.17
C GLY A 375 -10.25 -1.48 0.69
N ARG A 376 -11.16 -0.51 0.63
CA ARG A 376 -12.38 -0.47 1.48
C ARG A 376 -12.04 -0.71 2.95
N GLY A 377 -10.99 -0.04 3.41
CA GLY A 377 -10.60 0.07 4.80
C GLY A 377 -10.38 1.51 5.22
N ALA A 378 -10.30 1.72 6.53
CA ALA A 378 -10.09 3.00 7.17
C ALA A 378 -9.28 2.85 8.46
N LEU A 379 -8.46 3.85 8.78
CA LEU A 379 -7.82 4.04 10.07
C LEU A 379 -8.44 5.28 10.72
N ILE A 380 -8.99 5.13 11.91
CA ILE A 380 -9.60 6.20 12.69
C ILE A 380 -8.87 6.28 14.04
N GLU A 381 -8.37 7.47 14.36
CA GLU A 381 -7.75 7.78 15.65
C GLU A 381 -8.56 8.86 16.34
N ARG A 382 -8.88 8.65 17.62
CA ARG A 382 -9.67 9.58 18.43
C ARG A 382 -9.13 9.64 19.84
N THR A 383 -8.88 10.86 20.31
CA THR A 383 -8.44 11.12 21.69
C THR A 383 -9.34 12.15 22.34
N THR A 384 -9.83 11.84 23.54
CA THR A 384 -10.62 12.71 24.41
C THR A 384 -9.91 12.84 25.76
N LYS A 385 -10.58 13.43 26.76
CA LYS A 385 -10.09 13.39 28.15
C LYS A 385 -10.33 12.04 28.83
N GLU A 386 -11.22 11.23 28.28
CA GLU A 386 -11.73 9.99 28.86
C GLU A 386 -11.15 8.76 28.15
N THR A 387 -10.86 8.88 26.85
CA THR A 387 -10.45 7.76 25.99
C THR A 387 -9.36 8.16 24.99
N ALA A 388 -8.53 7.19 24.60
CA ALA A 388 -7.64 7.26 23.45
C ALA A 388 -7.79 5.97 22.64
N ILE A 389 -8.26 6.09 21.40
CA ILE A 389 -8.65 4.97 20.54
C ILE A 389 -7.93 5.06 19.21
N ARG A 390 -7.39 3.92 18.77
CA ARG A 390 -6.90 3.68 17.42
C ARG A 390 -7.61 2.45 16.87
N LEU A 391 -8.32 2.62 15.76
CA LEU A 391 -9.02 1.53 15.08
C LEU A 391 -8.67 1.52 13.60
N GLN A 392 -8.26 0.35 13.11
CA GLN A 392 -8.16 0.05 11.70
C GLN A 392 -9.20 -1.01 11.34
N ALA A 393 -10.02 -0.75 10.32
CA ALA A 393 -10.99 -1.72 9.81
C ALA A 393 -10.86 -1.89 8.29
N THR A 394 -11.02 -3.12 7.79
CA THR A 394 -11.10 -3.44 6.36
C THR A 394 -12.31 -4.34 6.11
N LEU A 395 -13.31 -3.83 5.37
CA LEU A 395 -14.61 -4.50 5.22
C LEU A 395 -14.54 -5.82 4.44
N ASP A 396 -13.64 -5.89 3.46
CA ASP A 396 -13.42 -7.06 2.60
C ASP A 396 -12.28 -7.96 3.14
N GLY A 397 -12.21 -8.08 4.47
CA GLY A 397 -11.15 -8.78 5.20
C GLY A 397 -11.21 -10.32 5.17
N GLY A 398 -10.39 -10.91 6.04
CA GLY A 398 -10.43 -12.32 6.40
C GLY A 398 -11.24 -12.64 7.66
N GLY A 399 -11.70 -11.63 8.40
CA GLY A 399 -12.33 -11.78 9.71
C GLY A 399 -11.34 -11.89 10.87
N GLN A 400 -10.11 -11.38 10.69
CA GLN A 400 -9.11 -11.29 11.75
C GLN A 400 -9.45 -10.11 12.67
N ALA A 401 -9.62 -10.36 13.96
CA ALA A 401 -9.94 -9.32 14.92
C ALA A 401 -8.93 -9.34 16.08
N LEU A 402 -8.18 -8.24 16.22
CA LEU A 402 -7.36 -7.92 17.37
C LEU A 402 -8.05 -6.78 18.11
N VAL A 403 -8.58 -7.04 19.30
CA VAL A 403 -9.36 -6.06 20.04
C VAL A 403 -8.84 -5.97 21.46
N ALA A 404 -8.51 -4.76 21.90
CA ALA A 404 -8.04 -4.45 23.23
C ALA A 404 -8.69 -3.15 23.72
N THR A 405 -9.86 -3.26 24.35
CA THR A 405 -10.58 -2.13 24.98
C THR A 405 -10.33 -1.99 26.47
N GLY A 406 -9.81 -3.07 27.09
CA GLY A 406 -9.74 -3.19 28.54
C GLY A 406 -11.03 -3.71 29.18
N ILE A 407 -12.09 -4.00 28.39
CA ILE A 407 -13.35 -4.59 28.85
C ILE A 407 -13.52 -5.95 28.18
N GLY A 408 -13.28 -7.05 28.91
CA GLY A 408 -13.17 -8.39 28.32
C GLY A 408 -14.40 -8.86 27.54
N PHE A 409 -15.62 -8.53 27.99
CA PHE A 409 -16.84 -8.91 27.27
C PHE A 409 -17.05 -8.08 25.99
N LEU A 410 -16.67 -6.80 25.98
CA LEU A 410 -16.72 -5.96 24.78
C LEU A 410 -15.71 -6.46 23.73
N ASP A 411 -14.49 -6.80 24.17
CA ASP A 411 -13.44 -7.36 23.30
C ASP A 411 -13.94 -8.63 22.61
N HIS A 412 -14.60 -9.51 23.36
CA HIS A 412 -15.21 -10.73 22.83
C HIS A 412 -16.30 -10.44 21.79
N MET A 413 -17.23 -9.52 22.07
CA MET A 413 -18.32 -9.18 21.14
C MET A 413 -17.82 -8.52 19.85
N LEU A 414 -16.83 -7.63 19.93
CA LEU A 414 -16.22 -7.00 18.75
C LEU A 414 -15.37 -7.99 17.95
N THR A 415 -14.70 -8.94 18.62
CA THR A 415 -14.01 -10.06 17.97
C THR A 415 -14.99 -10.93 17.19
N ALA A 416 -16.14 -11.27 17.79
CA ALA A 416 -17.20 -12.01 17.12
C ALA A 416 -17.78 -11.23 15.92
N LEU A 417 -17.97 -9.91 16.07
CA LEU A 417 -18.43 -9.03 14.99
C LEU A 417 -17.47 -9.07 13.80
N GLY A 418 -16.16 -8.88 14.03
CA GLY A 418 -15.13 -8.95 12.99
C GLY A 418 -15.12 -10.31 12.30
N HIS A 419 -15.04 -11.39 13.08
CA HIS A 419 -14.99 -12.76 12.58
C HIS A 419 -16.18 -13.11 11.67
N HIS A 420 -17.41 -12.86 12.14
CA HIS A 420 -18.62 -13.27 11.41
C HIS A 420 -19.01 -12.33 10.27
N SER A 421 -18.50 -11.09 10.27
CA SER A 421 -18.66 -10.16 9.15
C SER A 421 -17.57 -10.30 8.09
N LEU A 422 -16.50 -11.06 8.38
CA LEU A 422 -15.25 -11.11 7.63
C LEU A 422 -14.52 -9.75 7.56
N MET A 423 -14.83 -8.82 8.44
CA MET A 423 -14.10 -7.56 8.57
C MET A 423 -12.80 -7.83 9.34
N ASP A 424 -11.67 -7.41 8.79
CA ASP A 424 -10.44 -7.35 9.57
C ASP A 424 -10.49 -6.11 10.46
N LEU A 425 -10.25 -6.29 11.76
CA LEU A 425 -10.40 -5.28 12.79
C LEU A 425 -9.17 -5.28 13.71
N ASP A 426 -8.49 -4.14 13.81
CA ASP A 426 -7.46 -3.88 14.82
C ASP A 426 -7.92 -2.69 15.64
N LEU A 427 -8.36 -2.91 16.87
CA LEU A 427 -8.84 -1.88 17.79
C LEU A 427 -8.02 -1.92 19.08
N ALA A 428 -7.38 -0.78 19.38
CA ALA A 428 -6.74 -0.51 20.65
C ALA A 428 -7.40 0.72 21.30
N CYS A 429 -7.83 0.58 22.54
CA CYS A 429 -8.43 1.66 23.32
C CYS A 429 -7.85 1.67 24.73
N THR A 430 -7.43 2.86 25.17
CA THR A 430 -7.16 3.17 26.58
C THR A 430 -8.28 4.07 27.06
N GLY A 431 -9.16 3.56 27.93
CA GLY A 431 -10.29 4.31 28.48
C GLY A 431 -10.22 4.46 30.00
N ASP A 432 -11.06 5.34 30.53
CA ASP A 432 -11.25 5.59 31.95
C ASP A 432 -12.12 4.52 32.64
N THR A 433 -11.87 3.24 32.35
CA THR A 433 -12.66 2.09 32.83
C THR A 433 -12.73 1.94 34.35
N HIS A 434 -11.86 2.66 35.08
CA HIS A 434 -11.89 2.76 36.54
C HIS A 434 -13.05 3.62 37.08
N ILE A 435 -13.63 4.50 36.25
CA ILE A 435 -14.86 5.25 36.54
C ILE A 435 -16.04 4.33 36.23
N ASP A 436 -16.27 4.05 34.95
CA ASP A 436 -17.22 3.06 34.44
C ASP A 436 -16.90 2.73 32.95
N PRO A 437 -17.53 1.72 32.32
CA PRO A 437 -17.24 1.34 30.93
C PRO A 437 -17.92 2.22 29.86
N HIS A 438 -18.73 3.21 30.24
CA HIS A 438 -19.61 3.95 29.32
C HIS A 438 -18.85 4.67 28.21
N HIS A 439 -17.87 5.51 28.57
CA HIS A 439 -17.10 6.29 27.59
C HIS A 439 -16.32 5.38 26.64
N THR A 440 -15.70 4.31 27.17
CA THR A 440 -15.00 3.31 26.36
C THR A 440 -15.93 2.64 25.35
N VAL A 441 -17.13 2.21 25.76
CA VAL A 441 -18.09 1.54 24.87
C VAL A 441 -18.63 2.50 23.81
N GLU A 442 -19.05 3.70 24.23
CA GLU A 442 -19.56 4.73 23.32
C GLU A 442 -18.50 5.08 22.26
N ASP A 443 -17.28 5.36 22.69
CA ASP A 443 -16.24 5.83 21.80
C ASP A 443 -15.73 4.74 20.87
N CYS A 444 -15.67 3.48 21.32
CA CYS A 444 -15.41 2.34 20.45
C CYS A 444 -16.51 2.19 19.38
N GLY A 445 -17.78 2.36 19.76
CA GLY A 445 -18.91 2.32 18.82
C GLY A 445 -18.87 3.44 17.79
N ILE A 446 -18.54 4.66 18.22
CA ILE A 446 -18.38 5.83 17.34
C ILE A 446 -17.28 5.57 16.31
N VAL A 447 -16.09 5.21 16.78
CA VAL A 447 -14.91 5.01 15.92
C VAL A 447 -15.12 3.84 14.95
N LEU A 448 -15.74 2.74 15.40
CA LEU A 448 -16.08 1.63 14.53
C LEU A 448 -17.10 2.03 13.45
N GLY A 449 -18.14 2.77 13.83
CA GLY A 449 -19.12 3.28 12.87
C GLY A 449 -18.50 4.20 11.83
N GLN A 450 -17.64 5.13 12.26
CA GLN A 450 -16.89 6.04 11.38
C GLN A 450 -15.99 5.27 10.41
N ALA A 451 -15.30 4.23 10.88
CA ALA A 451 -14.46 3.40 10.03
C ALA A 451 -15.27 2.62 8.99
N ILE A 452 -16.45 2.10 9.36
CA ILE A 452 -17.37 1.46 8.42
C ILE A 452 -17.85 2.46 7.37
N ASP A 453 -18.29 3.67 7.77
CA ASP A 453 -18.74 4.71 6.83
C ASP A 453 -17.62 5.10 5.86
N ALA A 454 -16.44 5.41 6.41
CA ALA A 454 -15.26 5.75 5.62
C ALA A 454 -14.95 4.63 4.63
N ALA A 455 -14.85 3.38 5.08
CA ALA A 455 -14.53 2.24 4.24
C ALA A 455 -15.59 1.92 3.16
N LEU A 456 -16.84 2.34 3.34
CA LEU A 456 -17.89 2.25 2.33
C LEU A 456 -17.75 3.31 1.23
N GLY A 457 -17.07 4.42 1.50
CA GLY A 457 -16.92 5.57 0.59
C GLY A 457 -18.28 6.03 0.03
N ASP A 458 -18.35 6.17 -1.29
CA ASP A 458 -19.57 6.57 -2.01
C ASP A 458 -20.66 5.48 -2.06
N ARG A 459 -20.49 4.35 -1.35
CA ARG A 459 -21.44 3.21 -1.31
C ARG A 459 -21.77 2.67 -2.69
N VAL A 460 -20.82 2.78 -3.60
CA VAL A 460 -20.95 2.34 -4.99
C VAL A 460 -20.91 0.82 -5.05
N GLY A 461 -21.88 0.23 -5.74
CA GLY A 461 -21.90 -1.21 -6.05
C GLY A 461 -22.28 -2.14 -4.90
N ILE A 462 -22.47 -1.65 -3.67
CA ILE A 462 -22.87 -2.49 -2.53
C ILE A 462 -24.32 -3.00 -2.69
N GLN A 463 -24.64 -4.10 -2.02
CA GLN A 463 -26.02 -4.61 -1.89
C GLN A 463 -26.92 -3.63 -1.15
N ARG A 464 -26.34 -2.82 -0.25
CA ARG A 464 -26.95 -1.82 0.64
C ARG A 464 -27.81 -2.41 1.74
N PHE A 465 -28.65 -3.39 1.42
CA PHE A 465 -29.50 -4.09 2.37
C PHE A 465 -28.91 -5.44 2.73
N GLY A 466 -28.99 -5.81 4.00
CA GLY A 466 -28.56 -7.12 4.47
C GLY A 466 -29.40 -7.55 5.66
N ASP A 467 -29.71 -8.84 5.72
CA ASP A 467 -30.43 -9.47 6.81
C ASP A 467 -29.77 -10.80 7.17
N ALA A 468 -29.82 -11.14 8.45
CA ALA A 468 -29.33 -12.42 8.92
C ALA A 468 -29.98 -12.84 10.24
N SER A 469 -30.00 -14.15 10.47
CA SER A 469 -30.30 -14.75 11.76
C SER A 469 -29.16 -15.67 12.17
N ALA A 470 -28.85 -15.71 13.48
CA ALA A 470 -27.82 -16.58 14.03
C ALA A 470 -28.30 -17.21 15.34
N PRO A 471 -28.28 -18.54 15.46
CA PRO A 471 -28.51 -19.21 16.73
C PRO A 471 -27.22 -19.31 17.55
N LEU A 472 -27.37 -19.44 18.86
CA LEU A 472 -26.35 -19.93 19.78
C LEU A 472 -27.06 -20.68 20.91
N ASP A 473 -26.91 -22.00 20.91
CA ASP A 473 -27.62 -22.90 21.82
C ASP A 473 -29.13 -22.57 21.89
N GLU A 474 -29.63 -22.09 23.02
CA GLU A 474 -31.02 -21.72 23.24
C GLU A 474 -31.39 -20.29 22.78
N ALA A 475 -30.40 -19.48 22.44
CA ALA A 475 -30.59 -18.11 21.97
C ALA A 475 -30.71 -18.01 20.44
N LEU A 476 -31.52 -17.04 20.00
CA LEU A 476 -31.66 -16.66 18.59
C LEU A 476 -31.56 -15.15 18.43
N GLY A 477 -30.63 -14.71 17.58
CA GLY A 477 -30.49 -13.32 17.16
C GLY A 477 -30.93 -13.11 15.71
N ARG A 478 -31.47 -11.93 15.43
CA ARG A 478 -31.84 -11.44 14.09
C ARG A 478 -31.36 -10.02 13.92
N ALA A 479 -30.84 -9.70 12.73
CA ALA A 479 -30.44 -8.35 12.40
C ALA A 479 -30.81 -7.99 10.96
N VAL A 480 -31.12 -6.70 10.75
CA VAL A 480 -31.37 -6.10 9.44
C VAL A 480 -30.61 -4.78 9.37
N VAL A 481 -29.90 -4.56 8.26
CA VAL A 481 -29.06 -3.39 8.01
C VAL A 481 -29.45 -2.75 6.67
N ASP A 482 -29.58 -1.42 6.67
CA ASP A 482 -29.64 -0.59 5.46
C ASP A 482 -28.58 0.52 5.55
N PHE A 483 -27.60 0.49 4.65
CA PHE A 483 -26.65 1.59 4.44
C PHE A 483 -27.31 2.77 3.71
N SER A 484 -28.30 3.36 4.36
CA SER A 484 -29.20 4.37 3.79
C SER A 484 -28.65 5.79 3.80
N GLY A 485 -27.51 6.01 4.45
CA GLY A 485 -26.98 7.33 4.77
C GLY A 485 -27.61 7.96 6.02
N ARG A 486 -28.54 7.25 6.69
CA ARG A 486 -29.23 7.72 7.90
C ARG A 486 -28.92 6.78 9.06
N GLY A 487 -28.32 7.35 10.09
CA GLY A 487 -27.98 6.66 11.32
C GLY A 487 -29.17 6.53 12.26
N SER A 488 -29.58 5.29 12.55
CA SER A 488 -30.59 4.99 13.56
C SER A 488 -30.59 3.52 13.91
N SER A 489 -30.81 3.18 15.18
CA SER A 489 -30.98 1.78 15.58
C SER A 489 -32.36 1.47 16.18
N THR A 490 -32.75 0.21 16.16
CA THR A 490 -33.81 -0.35 17.00
C THR A 490 -33.31 -1.67 17.54
N VAL A 491 -32.99 -1.70 18.83
CA VAL A 491 -32.44 -2.87 19.52
C VAL A 491 -33.49 -3.41 20.50
N ARG A 492 -33.90 -4.67 20.31
CA ARG A 492 -34.85 -5.39 21.17
C ARG A 492 -34.18 -6.66 21.69
N ILE A 493 -33.45 -6.50 22.79
CA ILE A 493 -32.80 -7.60 23.46
C ILE A 493 -33.30 -7.59 24.90
N ALA A 494 -33.93 -8.69 25.32
CA ALA A 494 -34.46 -8.82 26.67
C ALA A 494 -33.42 -9.52 27.54
N PHE A 495 -32.51 -8.74 28.12
CA PHE A 495 -31.58 -9.25 29.11
C PHE A 495 -32.28 -9.41 30.47
N THR A 496 -31.91 -10.46 31.21
CA THR A 496 -32.46 -10.73 32.54
C THR A 496 -31.58 -10.17 33.67
N ALA A 497 -30.27 -10.07 33.44
CA ALA A 497 -29.29 -9.50 34.35
C ALA A 497 -28.92 -8.06 33.96
N ASP A 498 -28.48 -7.30 34.96
CA ASP A 498 -28.00 -5.92 34.76
C ASP A 498 -26.62 -5.87 34.09
N ARG A 499 -25.86 -6.98 34.09
CA ARG A 499 -24.49 -7.07 33.55
C ARG A 499 -24.16 -8.46 33.00
N ILE A 500 -23.30 -8.50 31.99
CA ILE A 500 -22.61 -9.72 31.51
C ILE A 500 -21.10 -9.50 31.71
N GLY A 501 -20.51 -10.27 32.63
CA GLY A 501 -19.16 -9.99 33.12
C GLY A 501 -19.06 -8.56 33.69
N GLU A 502 -18.14 -7.76 33.16
CA GLU A 502 -17.97 -6.36 33.58
C GLU A 502 -18.81 -5.38 32.75
N LEU A 503 -19.57 -5.81 31.75
CA LEU A 503 -20.33 -4.90 30.89
C LEU A 503 -21.79 -4.79 31.34
N PRO A 504 -22.31 -3.59 31.68
CA PRO A 504 -23.75 -3.38 31.84
C PRO A 504 -24.52 -3.72 30.57
N THR A 505 -25.61 -4.46 30.70
CA THR A 505 -26.39 -4.95 29.55
C THR A 505 -27.03 -3.81 28.73
N SER A 506 -27.31 -2.67 29.36
CA SER A 506 -27.74 -1.44 28.69
C SER A 506 -26.73 -0.92 27.67
N LEU A 507 -25.43 -1.14 27.89
CA LEU A 507 -24.38 -0.66 26.99
C LEU A 507 -24.27 -1.49 25.70
N VAL A 508 -24.85 -2.69 25.64
CA VAL A 508 -24.94 -3.46 24.39
C VAL A 508 -25.79 -2.72 23.35
N ALA A 509 -26.97 -2.24 23.76
CA ALA A 509 -27.82 -1.45 22.88
C ALA A 509 -27.17 -0.10 22.54
N HIS A 510 -26.51 0.55 23.51
CA HIS A 510 -25.79 1.80 23.31
C HIS A 510 -24.66 1.66 22.26
N LEU A 511 -23.88 0.58 22.32
CA LEU A 511 -22.82 0.31 21.34
C LEU A 511 -23.40 0.20 19.92
N ILE A 512 -24.49 -0.57 19.75
CA ILE A 512 -25.13 -0.76 18.43
C ILE A 512 -25.67 0.56 17.90
N ASP A 513 -26.22 1.41 18.77
CA ASP A 513 -26.70 2.74 18.38
C ASP A 513 -25.54 3.65 17.94
N CYS A 514 -24.44 3.68 18.69
CA CYS A 514 -23.23 4.41 18.33
C CYS A 514 -22.70 3.97 16.95
N ILE A 515 -22.64 2.66 16.70
CA ILE A 515 -22.25 2.10 15.40
C ILE A 515 -23.23 2.56 14.31
N ALA A 516 -24.54 2.42 14.52
CA ALA A 516 -25.55 2.76 13.52
C ALA A 516 -25.50 4.24 13.13
N VAL A 517 -25.41 5.12 14.14
CA VAL A 517 -25.33 6.58 13.95
C VAL A 517 -24.11 6.94 13.12
N ASN A 518 -22.94 6.44 13.51
CA ASN A 518 -21.66 6.84 12.91
C ASN A 518 -21.36 6.12 11.58
N ALA A 519 -21.89 4.91 11.37
CA ALA A 519 -21.88 4.23 10.07
C ALA A 519 -22.90 4.80 9.08
N ARG A 520 -23.74 5.75 9.53
CA ARG A 520 -24.88 6.29 8.79
C ARG A 520 -25.78 5.17 8.26
N ALA A 521 -26.05 4.18 9.11
CA ALA A 521 -26.80 2.98 8.80
C ALA A 521 -28.07 2.88 9.65
N THR A 522 -29.12 2.33 9.06
CA THR A 522 -30.33 1.95 9.78
C THR A 522 -30.17 0.49 10.20
N ILE A 523 -30.13 0.23 11.51
CA ILE A 523 -29.85 -1.10 12.07
C ILE A 523 -31.00 -1.56 12.96
N HIS A 524 -31.55 -2.74 12.69
CA HIS A 524 -32.50 -3.41 13.57
C HIS A 524 -31.86 -4.67 14.13
N VAL A 525 -31.90 -4.88 15.44
CA VAL A 525 -31.41 -6.09 16.09
C VAL A 525 -32.45 -6.58 17.09
N GLU A 526 -32.80 -7.86 17.03
CA GLU A 526 -33.66 -8.53 17.99
C GLU A 526 -33.00 -9.82 18.45
N ALA A 527 -33.00 -10.09 19.76
CA ALA A 527 -32.48 -11.36 20.27
C ALA A 527 -33.22 -11.81 21.53
N SER A 528 -33.37 -13.14 21.67
CA SER A 528 -34.05 -13.79 22.79
C SER A 528 -33.40 -15.15 23.09
N GLY A 529 -33.40 -15.55 24.35
CA GLY A 529 -32.79 -16.79 24.85
C GLY A 529 -32.89 -16.86 26.37
N GLU A 530 -32.25 -17.85 26.98
CA GLU A 530 -32.24 -18.02 28.44
C GLU A 530 -30.96 -17.46 29.07
N ASP A 531 -29.80 -17.66 28.44
CA ASP A 531 -28.53 -17.12 28.91
C ASP A 531 -28.21 -15.78 28.24
N ASP A 532 -27.99 -14.73 29.04
CA ASP A 532 -27.72 -13.37 28.56
C ASP A 532 -26.44 -13.26 27.72
N HIS A 533 -25.42 -14.08 27.99
CA HIS A 533 -24.23 -14.17 27.15
C HIS A 533 -24.59 -14.73 25.77
N HIS A 534 -25.34 -15.83 25.74
CA HIS A 534 -25.75 -16.46 24.49
C HIS A 534 -26.62 -15.51 23.66
N VAL A 535 -27.52 -14.78 24.31
CA VAL A 535 -28.38 -13.76 23.69
C VAL A 535 -27.55 -12.65 23.05
N ALA A 536 -26.57 -12.09 23.77
CA ALA A 536 -25.69 -11.07 23.22
C ALA A 536 -24.89 -11.60 22.02
N GLU A 537 -24.24 -12.76 22.16
CA GLU A 537 -23.41 -13.30 21.09
C GLU A 537 -24.24 -13.68 19.84
N ALA A 538 -25.45 -14.22 20.01
CA ALA A 538 -26.39 -14.47 18.91
C ALA A 538 -26.78 -13.16 18.20
N ALA A 539 -27.01 -12.08 18.94
CA ALA A 539 -27.30 -10.76 18.38
C ALA A 539 -26.12 -10.22 17.55
N PHE A 540 -24.89 -10.27 18.07
CA PHE A 540 -23.70 -9.82 17.34
C PHE A 540 -23.38 -10.68 16.12
N LYS A 541 -23.54 -12.01 16.21
CA LYS A 541 -23.40 -12.91 15.05
C LYS A 541 -24.39 -12.58 13.94
N ALA A 542 -25.65 -12.31 14.30
CA ALA A 542 -26.66 -11.90 13.33
C ALA A 542 -26.31 -10.54 12.72
N LEU A 543 -25.94 -9.55 13.54
CA LEU A 543 -25.53 -8.22 13.08
C LEU A 543 -24.33 -8.28 12.13
N ALA A 544 -23.29 -9.04 12.49
CA ALA A 544 -22.09 -9.22 11.69
C ALA A 544 -22.40 -9.75 10.28
N ARG A 545 -23.25 -10.78 10.20
CA ARG A 545 -23.65 -11.38 8.93
C ARG A 545 -24.54 -10.45 8.10
N ALA A 546 -25.43 -9.70 8.74
CA ALA A 546 -26.28 -8.71 8.08
C ALA A 546 -25.45 -7.55 7.52
N LEU A 547 -24.49 -7.02 8.29
CA LEU A 547 -23.51 -6.01 7.84
C LEU A 547 -22.75 -6.51 6.61
N ARG A 548 -22.20 -7.72 6.67
CA ARG A 548 -21.49 -8.34 5.55
C ARG A 548 -22.34 -8.42 4.29
N ALA A 549 -23.57 -8.89 4.43
CA ALA A 549 -24.49 -8.97 3.30
C ALA A 549 -24.75 -7.58 2.71
N ALA A 550 -25.00 -6.59 3.55
CA ALA A 550 -25.31 -5.21 3.15
C ALA A 550 -24.15 -4.52 2.43
N TRP A 551 -22.90 -4.69 2.90
CA TRP A 551 -21.74 -4.06 2.25
C TRP A 551 -21.11 -4.90 1.15
N SER A 552 -21.56 -6.14 0.91
CA SER A 552 -21.02 -6.96 -0.19
C SER A 552 -21.30 -6.31 -1.55
N ILE A 553 -20.38 -6.46 -2.50
CA ILE A 553 -20.56 -5.94 -3.87
C ILE A 553 -21.58 -6.79 -4.64
N ASP A 554 -22.56 -6.16 -5.29
CA ASP A 554 -23.42 -6.82 -6.28
C ASP A 554 -22.79 -6.69 -7.68
N PRO A 555 -22.30 -7.78 -8.30
CA PRO A 555 -21.70 -7.71 -9.63
C PRO A 555 -22.68 -7.23 -10.71
N ARG A 556 -23.99 -7.36 -10.50
CA ARG A 556 -25.01 -6.90 -11.46
C ARG A 556 -25.28 -5.40 -11.38
N ARG A 557 -24.82 -4.72 -10.33
CA ARG A 557 -24.98 -3.26 -10.20
C ARG A 557 -23.94 -2.48 -11.00
N ALA A 558 -22.89 -3.12 -11.52
CA ALA A 558 -21.87 -2.52 -12.39
C ALA A 558 -21.33 -1.16 -11.88
N GLY A 559 -21.14 -1.00 -10.57
CA GLY A 559 -20.65 0.25 -9.97
C GLY A 559 -21.70 1.38 -9.91
N ALA A 560 -23.00 1.07 -9.97
CA ALA A 560 -24.06 2.03 -9.69
C ALA A 560 -24.35 2.15 -8.18
N ILE A 561 -24.75 3.35 -7.74
CA ILE A 561 -25.23 3.58 -6.38
C ILE A 561 -26.59 2.88 -6.21
N ALA A 562 -26.75 2.14 -5.11
CA ALA A 562 -27.98 1.43 -4.78
C ALA A 562 -29.09 2.37 -4.24
N SER A 563 -29.41 3.44 -4.98
CA SER A 563 -30.41 4.45 -4.62
C SER A 563 -31.17 4.94 -5.85
N THR A 564 -32.50 5.03 -5.73
CA THR A 564 -33.34 5.63 -6.78
C THR A 564 -33.13 7.14 -6.94
N LYS A 565 -32.46 7.78 -5.96
CA LYS A 565 -32.15 9.22 -5.96
C LYS A 565 -30.79 9.55 -6.59
N GLY A 566 -29.99 8.54 -6.92
CA GLY A 566 -28.64 8.73 -7.47
C GLY A 566 -27.57 9.11 -6.44
N SER A 567 -27.90 9.25 -5.15
CA SER A 567 -26.96 9.53 -4.06
C SER A 567 -27.43 8.90 -2.72
N LEU A 568 -26.49 8.75 -1.75
CA LEU A 568 -26.69 8.18 -0.39
C LEU A 568 -25.87 8.90 0.69
#